data_AF-A0A3N5UQZ4-F1
#
_entry.id   AF-A0A3N5UQZ4-F1
#
_cell.length_a   1.000
_cell.length_b   1.000
_cell.length_c   1.000
_cell.angle_alpha   90.00
_cell.angle_beta   90.00
_cell.angle_gamma   90.00
#
_symmetry.space_group_name_H-M   'P 1'
#
loop_
_entity.id
_entity.type
_entity.pdbx_description
1 polymer ?
#
loop_
_entity_poly.entity_id
_entity_poly.type
_entity_poly.pdbx_seq_one_letter_code
_entity_poly.pdbx_strand_id
1 'polypeptide(L)' 'MEFPEDLRYTKEHEWARDEGSGRIRVGITDFAQDAL' A
#
# COMPACT_ATOMS: atom_id res chain seq x y z
N MET A 1 11.94 -6.79 4.10
CA MET A 1 10.59 -6.25 3.86
C MET A 1 10.69 -4.78 4.18
N GLU A 2 10.88 -3.95 3.15
CA GLU A 2 10.94 -2.50 3.29
C GLU A 2 9.51 -1.98 3.37
N PHE A 3 9.17 -1.21 4.41
CA PHE A 3 7.88 -0.55 4.53
C PHE A 3 8.07 0.94 4.30
N PRO A 4 7.78 1.46 3.10
CA PRO A 4 7.88 2.90 2.85
C PRO A 4 7.03 3.71 3.84
N GLU A 5 7.62 4.76 4.42
CA GLU A 5 6.98 5.62 5.44
C GLU A 5 5.87 6.52 4.86
N ASP A 6 5.84 6.69 3.54
CA ASP A 6 4.83 7.46 2.80
C ASP A 6 3.57 6.64 2.47
N LEU A 7 3.51 5.38 2.90
CA LEU A 7 2.38 4.49 2.69
C LEU A 7 1.58 4.30 3.98
N ARG A 8 0.25 4.27 3.82
CA ARG A 8 -0.69 3.84 4.86
C ARG A 8 -1.14 2.42 4.58
N TYR A 9 -1.18 1.56 5.59
CA TYR A 9 -1.47 0.13 5.43
C TYR A 9 -2.78 -0.27 6.11
N THR A 10 -3.46 -1.26 5.55
CA THR A 10 -4.64 -1.91 6.16
C THR A 10 -4.27 -3.28 6.74
N LYS A 11 -5.16 -3.83 7.58
CA LYS A 11 -5.04 -5.21 8.07
C LYS A 11 -5.32 -6.24 6.96
N GLU A 12 -5.89 -5.81 5.84
CA GLU A 12 -6.23 -6.62 4.66
C GLU A 12 -5.07 -6.66 3.66
N HIS A 13 -3.85 -6.32 4.08
CA HIS A 13 -2.65 -6.38 3.25
C HIS A 13 -2.70 -5.46 2.02
N GLU A 14 -3.36 -4.32 2.17
CA GLU A 14 -3.40 -3.24 1.18
C GLU A 14 -2.59 -2.04 1.67
N TRP A 15 -2.18 -1.20 0.72
CA TRP A 15 -1.56 0.08 1.00
C TRP A 15 -2.20 1.21 0.19
N ALA A 16 -2.15 2.42 0.75
CA ALA A 16 -2.56 3.66 0.12
C ALA A 16 -1.44 4.71 0.19
N ARG A 17 -1.19 5.38 -0.93
CA ARG A 17 -0.26 6.50 -1.07
C ARG A 17 -1.00 7.75 -1.52
N ASP A 18 -0.76 8.85 -0.83
CA ASP A 18 -1.22 10.16 -1.29
C ASP A 18 -0.28 10.67 -2.39
N GLU A 19 -0.79 10.89 -3.60
CA GLU A 19 -0.01 11.48 -4.70
C GLU A 19 -0.33 12.98 -4.89
N GLY A 20 -1.09 13.56 -3.95
CA GLY A 20 -1.53 14.94 -3.96
C GLY A 20 -2.72 15.20 -4.87
N SER A 21 -3.22 16.44 -4.85
CA SER A 21 -4.33 16.90 -5.71
C SER A 21 -5.61 16.05 -5.61
N GLY A 22 -5.86 15.49 -4.42
CA GLY A 22 -7.01 14.60 -4.16
C GLY A 22 -6.90 13.22 -4.81
N ARG A 23 -5.72 12.81 -5.28
CA ARG A 23 -5.48 11.49 -5.87
C ARG A 23 -4.76 10.58 -4.89
N ILE A 24 -5.33 9.40 -4.68
CA ILE A 24 -4.76 8.35 -3.86
C ILE A 24 -4.47 7.15 -4.76
N ARG A 25 -3.25 6.62 -4.67
CA ARG A 25 -2.87 5.34 -5.28
C ARG A 25 -3.07 4.23 -4.27
N VAL A 26 -3.70 3.14 -4.68
CA VAL A 26 -3.96 1.97 -3.83
C VAL A 26 -3.36 0.74 -4.48
N GLY A 27 -2.80 -0.17 -3.69
CA GLY A 27 -2.25 -1.45 -4.14
C GLY A 27 -2.27 -2.50 -3.04
N ILE A 28 -1.90 -3.73 -3.40
CA ILE A 28 -1.69 -4.82 -2.44
C ILE A 28 -0.22 -4.84 -1.99
N THR A 29 0.02 -5.29 -0.76
CA THR A 29 1.36 -5.47 -0.21
C THR A 29 2.07 -6.64 -0.88
N ASP A 30 3.40 -6.62 -0.84
CA ASP A 30 4.28 -7.68 -1.33
C ASP A 30 3.92 -9.05 -0.73
N PHE A 31 3.58 -9.08 0.56
CA PHE A 31 3.07 -10.28 1.25
C PHE A 31 1.82 -10.87 0.59
N ALA A 32 0.87 -10.02 0.18
CA ALA A 32 -0.36 -10.47 -0.47
C ALA A 32 -0.10 -10.91 -1.92
N GLN A 33 0.93 -10.38 -2.57
CA GLN A 33 1.30 -10.77 -3.94
C GLN A 33 1.88 -12.19 -3.99
N ASP A 34 2.66 -12.58 -2.98
CA ASP A 34 3.29 -13.90 -2.87
C ASP A 34 2.36 -15.01 -2.34
N ALA A 35 1.13 -14.65 -1.93
CA ALA A 35 0.14 -15.59 -1.38
C ALA A 35 -0.71 -16.30 -2.47
N LEU A 36 -0.29 -16.25 -3.74
CA LEU A 36 -0.98 -16.82 -4.91
C LEU A 36 -0.35 -18.13 -5.42
#